data_AF-A0A9X3J198-F1
#
_entry.id   AF-A0A9X3J198-F1
#
_cell.length_a   1.000
_cell.length_b   1.000
_cell.length_c   1.000
_cell.angle_alpha   90.00
_cell.angle_beta   90.00
_cell.angle_gamma   90.00
#
_symmetry.space_group_name_H-M   'P 1'
#
loop_
_entity.id
_entity.type
_entity.pdbx_description
1 polymer ?
#
loop_
_entity_poly.entity_id
_entity_poly.type
_entity_poly.pdbx_seq_one_letter_code
_entity_poly.pdbx_strand_id
1 'polypeptide(L)'
;MLAEQWPGHMLGPLLFARAGVRVAAGRRHLFNEIAEGSTMYWAYARNNRPAQDLSHGWGGNSQWRTRFRRDYTIAGEFFYNVDATPGPPDPEDDLTADEWRELVRHRCFVRCAKPHGDRFPYDRSHREPRS
;
A
#
# COMPACT_ATOMS: atom_id res chain seq x y z
N MET A 1 -0.52 -7.14 -18.42
CA MET A 1 0.73 -6.41 -18.17
C MET A 1 0.40 -5.16 -17.37
N LEU A 2 1.05 -4.97 -16.22
CA LEU A 2 1.02 -3.75 -15.42
C LEU A 2 2.42 -3.15 -15.55
N ALA A 3 2.53 -1.95 -16.11
CA ALA A 3 3.81 -1.25 -16.22
C ALA A 3 3.74 0.04 -15.41
N GLU A 4 4.56 0.13 -14.37
CA GLU A 4 4.77 1.35 -13.60
C GLU A 4 5.95 2.10 -14.23
N GLN A 5 5.69 3.27 -14.81
CA GLN A 5 6.77 4.17 -15.19
C GLN A 5 7.11 5.02 -13.97
N TRP A 6 8.35 4.87 -13.50
CA TRP A 6 8.98 5.52 -12.33
C TRP A 6 8.61 4.85 -10.99
N PRO A 7 9.41 3.90 -10.46
CA PRO A 7 9.28 3.59 -9.05
C PRO A 7 9.58 4.89 -8.30
N GLY A 8 8.93 5.13 -7.17
CA GLY A 8 9.14 6.38 -6.43
C GLY A 8 10.62 6.68 -6.12
N HIS A 9 10.89 7.82 -5.48
CA HIS A 9 12.24 8.21 -5.11
C HIS A 9 12.91 7.13 -4.24
N MET A 10 13.99 6.54 -4.77
CA MET A 10 14.77 5.48 -4.12
C MET A 10 16.02 6.07 -3.43
N LEU A 11 16.35 5.61 -2.23
CA LEU A 11 17.61 5.84 -1.55
C LEU A 11 18.34 4.51 -1.39
N GLY A 12 19.25 4.21 -2.32
CA GLY A 12 19.78 2.86 -2.46
C GLY A 12 18.65 1.86 -2.76
N PRO A 13 18.54 0.73 -2.02
CA PRO A 13 17.45 -0.22 -2.23
C PRO A 13 16.11 0.23 -1.60
N LEU A 14 16.09 1.27 -0.76
CA LEU A 14 14.90 1.73 -0.05
C LEU A 14 14.02 2.62 -0.94
N LEU A 15 12.72 2.34 -1.00
CA LEU A 15 11.73 3.27 -1.54
C LEU A 15 11.41 4.33 -0.48
N PHE A 16 11.97 5.52 -0.65
CA PHE A 16 11.81 6.63 0.30
C PHE A 16 10.46 7.33 0.13
N ALA A 17 10.05 7.62 -1.11
CA ALA A 17 8.78 8.29 -1.37
C ALA A 17 8.16 7.79 -2.68
N ARG A 18 6.86 7.50 -2.69
CA ARG A 18 6.14 7.28 -3.95
C ARG A 18 5.90 8.63 -4.63
N ALA A 19 6.42 8.79 -5.84
CA ALA A 19 6.19 9.95 -6.69
C ALA A 19 4.93 9.76 -7.54
N GLY A 20 4.47 10.82 -8.22
CA GLY A 20 3.38 10.70 -9.19
C GLY A 20 3.79 9.76 -10.33
N VAL A 21 3.08 8.65 -10.49
CA VAL A 21 3.34 7.64 -11.53
C VAL A 21 2.21 7.59 -12.53
N ARG A 22 2.53 7.20 -13.77
CA ARG A 22 1.52 6.75 -14.74
C ARG A 22 1.50 5.23 -14.74
N VAL A 23 0.31 4.68 -14.60
CA VAL A 23 0.09 3.24 -14.58
C VAL A 23 -0.79 2.86 -15.77
N ALA A 24 -0.30 1.94 -16.59
CA ALA A 24 -1.10 1.29 -17.61
C ALA A 24 -1.25 -0.19 -17.25
N ALA A 25 -2.49 -0.65 -17.16
CA ALA A 25 -2.79 -2.06 -16.89
C ALA A 25 -4.01 -2.52 -17.67
N GLY A 26 -4.06 -3.81 -17.98
CA GLY A 26 -5.27 -4.44 -18.49
C GLY A 26 -6.38 -4.48 -17.44
N ARG A 27 -7.65 -4.48 -17.87
CA ARG A 27 -8.85 -4.46 -16.99
C ARG A 27 -8.95 -5.60 -15.98
N ARG A 28 -8.14 -6.66 -16.11
CA ARG A 28 -8.05 -7.76 -15.12
C ARG A 28 -7.12 -7.44 -13.95
N HIS A 29 -6.28 -6.43 -14.08
CA HIS A 29 -5.23 -6.09 -13.11
C HIS A 29 -5.49 -4.78 -12.38
N LEU A 30 -6.21 -3.84 -13.00
CA LEU A 30 -6.52 -2.54 -12.42
C LEU A 30 -7.89 -2.06 -12.91
N PHE A 31 -8.73 -1.64 -11.98
CA PHE A 31 -9.98 -0.94 -12.25
C PHE A 31 -9.80 0.51 -11.82
N ASN A 32 -9.93 1.44 -12.76
CA ASN A 32 -9.59 2.85 -12.53
C ASN A 32 -10.44 3.45 -11.41
N GLU A 33 -11.75 3.15 -11.43
CA GLU A 33 -12.73 3.66 -10.48
C GLU A 33 -12.40 3.24 -9.04
N ILE A 34 -11.91 2.00 -8.87
CA ILE A 34 -11.47 1.47 -7.58
C ILE A 34 -10.13 2.09 -7.18
N ALA A 35 -9.17 2.14 -8.10
CA ALA A 35 -7.84 2.66 -7.84
C ALA A 35 -7.84 4.16 -7.50
N GLU A 36 -8.81 4.94 -8.00
CA GLU A 36 -8.98 6.36 -7.71
C GLU A 36 -9.85 6.60 -6.47
N GLY A 37 -10.85 5.75 -6.23
CA GLY A 37 -11.82 5.92 -5.15
C GLY A 37 -11.42 5.29 -3.82
N SER A 38 -10.73 4.15 -3.80
CA SER A 38 -10.47 3.36 -2.58
C SER A 38 -9.61 4.09 -1.54
N THR A 39 -9.68 3.72 -0.26
CA THR A 39 -8.86 4.38 0.79
C THR A 39 -7.37 4.20 0.53
N MET A 40 -6.60 5.29 0.63
CA MET A 40 -5.14 5.27 0.63
C MET A 40 -4.61 5.12 2.07
N TYR A 41 -4.02 3.98 2.40
CA TYR A 41 -3.36 3.69 3.67
C TYR A 41 -1.92 4.24 3.71
N TRP A 42 -1.37 4.44 4.92
CA TRP A 42 -0.08 5.11 5.14
C TRP A 42 -0.02 6.50 4.48
N ALA A 43 -1.16 7.20 4.46
CA ALA A 43 -1.29 8.51 3.86
C ALA A 43 -2.13 9.41 4.76
N TYR A 44 -1.52 10.49 5.25
CA TYR A 44 -2.20 11.41 6.15
C TYR A 44 -3.34 12.16 5.46
N ALA A 45 -3.18 12.54 4.18
CA ALA A 45 -4.20 13.24 3.41
C ALA A 45 -4.04 12.99 1.91
N ARG A 46 -5.16 13.03 1.18
CA ARG A 46 -5.19 13.04 -0.28
C ARG A 46 -6.39 13.84 -0.78
N ASN A 47 -6.18 14.67 -1.81
CA ASN A 47 -7.28 15.40 -2.44
C ASN A 47 -8.20 14.42 -3.17
N ASN A 48 -9.51 14.62 -3.03
CA ASN A 48 -10.57 13.89 -3.74
C ASN A 48 -10.56 12.37 -3.52
N ARG A 49 -9.93 11.89 -2.45
CA ARG A 49 -9.81 10.46 -2.15
C ARG A 49 -9.66 10.24 -0.64
N PRO A 50 -10.38 9.27 -0.04
CA PRO A 50 -10.17 8.91 1.36
C PRO A 50 -8.73 8.47 1.63
N ALA A 51 -8.19 8.88 2.77
CA ALA A 51 -6.86 8.50 3.23
C ALA A 51 -6.93 8.10 4.70
N GLN A 52 -6.10 7.12 5.10
CA GLN A 52 -5.98 6.67 6.47
C GLN A 52 -4.50 6.59 6.83
N ASP A 53 -4.16 7.11 7.99
CA ASP A 53 -2.83 7.01 8.58
C ASP A 53 -2.94 6.70 10.06
N LEU A 54 -1.99 5.93 10.61
CA LEU A 54 -1.98 5.58 12.03
C LEU A 54 -1.91 6.81 12.96
N SER A 55 -1.50 7.97 12.47
CA SER A 55 -1.49 9.21 13.24
C SER A 55 -2.86 9.88 13.36
N HIS A 56 -3.86 9.48 12.57
CA HIS A 56 -5.21 10.07 12.65
C HIS A 56 -5.83 9.84 14.03
N GLY A 57 -6.36 10.90 14.65
CA GLY A 57 -7.08 10.83 15.92
C GLY A 57 -6.24 10.86 17.20
N TRP A 58 -4.91 10.84 17.11
CA TRP A 58 -4.00 10.72 18.27
C TRP A 58 -3.34 12.05 18.71
N GLY A 59 -3.79 13.19 18.16
CA GLY A 59 -3.22 14.53 18.45
C GLY A 59 -1.88 14.81 17.73
N GLY A 60 -1.34 16.04 17.87
CA GLY A 60 -0.22 16.54 17.04
C GLY A 60 1.11 15.77 17.17
N ASN A 61 1.33 15.02 18.26
CA ASN A 61 2.56 14.27 18.48
C ASN A 61 2.53 12.82 17.94
N SER A 62 1.41 12.41 17.37
CA SER A 62 1.19 11.04 16.93
C SER A 62 2.02 10.61 15.73
N GLN A 63 2.26 11.53 14.77
CA GLN A 63 3.11 11.26 13.60
C GLN A 63 4.54 10.87 13.98
N TRP A 64 5.07 11.39 15.08
CA TRP A 64 6.42 11.05 15.54
C TRP A 64 6.53 9.65 16.15
N ARG A 65 5.39 9.07 16.57
CA ARG A 65 5.34 7.73 17.16
C ARG A 65 4.99 6.64 16.15
N THR A 66 4.39 7.01 15.01
CA THR A 66 4.12 6.08 13.92
C THR A 66 5.41 5.73 13.20
N ARG A 67 5.70 4.43 13.06
CA ARG A 67 6.90 3.96 12.36
C ARG A 67 6.80 4.29 10.88
N PHE A 68 7.90 4.74 10.29
CA PHE A 68 8.01 4.90 8.85
C PHE A 68 7.95 3.52 8.17
N ARG A 69 7.04 3.38 7.20
CA ARG A 69 6.93 2.16 6.39
C ARG A 69 8.16 2.01 5.49
N ARG A 70 8.80 0.85 5.54
CA ARG A 70 9.98 0.53 4.73
C ARG A 70 9.67 -0.48 3.64
N ASP A 71 9.83 -0.06 2.39
CA ASP A 71 9.73 -0.91 1.20
C ASP A 71 11.11 -0.96 0.50
N TYR A 72 11.55 -2.12 0.01
CA TYR A 72 12.85 -2.30 -0.62
C TYR A 72 12.76 -3.01 -1.98
N THR A 73 13.76 -2.76 -2.83
CA THR A 73 14.04 -3.57 -4.02
C THR A 73 15.45 -4.14 -3.90
N ILE A 74 15.57 -5.46 -3.75
CA ILE A 74 16.84 -6.15 -3.50
C ILE A 74 16.87 -7.42 -4.35
N ALA A 75 17.96 -7.64 -5.09
CA ALA A 75 18.22 -8.89 -5.82
C ALA A 75 17.06 -9.37 -6.73
N GLY A 76 16.31 -8.44 -7.33
CA GLY A 76 15.17 -8.79 -8.20
C GLY A 76 13.89 -9.15 -7.43
N GLU A 77 13.81 -8.86 -6.14
CA GLU A 77 12.59 -8.98 -5.33
C GLU A 77 12.14 -7.61 -4.81
N PHE A 78 10.83 -7.47 -4.67
CA PHE A 78 10.20 -6.38 -3.92
C PHE A 78 9.87 -6.85 -2.52
N PHE A 79 10.22 -6.03 -1.53
CA PHE A 79 9.88 -6.23 -0.13
C PHE A 79 9.01 -5.06 0.33
N TYR A 80 7.86 -5.32 0.91
CA TYR A 80 6.90 -4.32 1.32
C TYR A 80 6.67 -4.37 2.83
N ASN A 81 6.73 -3.20 3.47
CA ASN A 81 6.51 -3.00 4.90
C ASN A 81 7.33 -3.97 5.78
N VAL A 82 8.64 -4.05 5.57
CA VAL A 82 9.48 -5.16 6.07
C VAL A 82 9.55 -5.35 7.58
N ASP A 83 9.10 -4.37 8.35
CA ASP A 83 9.09 -4.44 9.83
C ASP A 83 7.88 -5.13 10.40
N ALA A 84 6.93 -5.47 9.53
CA ALA A 84 5.66 -6.06 9.90
C ALA A 84 5.66 -7.58 9.74
N THR A 85 4.63 -8.21 10.30
CA THR A 85 4.45 -9.66 10.33
C THR A 85 4.24 -10.20 8.90
N PRO A 86 5.02 -11.18 8.45
CA PRO A 86 4.83 -11.76 7.13
C PRO A 86 3.60 -12.67 7.11
N GLY A 87 2.90 -12.68 5.98
CA GLY A 87 1.78 -13.60 5.75
C GLY A 87 0.42 -12.89 5.66
N PRO A 88 -0.63 -13.64 5.32
CA PRO A 88 -1.98 -13.11 5.17
C PRO A 88 -2.51 -12.45 6.47
N PRO A 89 -3.58 -11.66 6.38
CA PRO A 89 -4.21 -11.03 7.54
C PRO A 89 -4.90 -12.10 8.38
N ASP A 90 -5.30 -11.73 9.60
CA ASP A 90 -6.05 -12.65 10.45
C ASP A 90 -7.44 -12.91 9.83
N PRO A 91 -8.05 -14.09 10.04
CA PRO A 91 -9.37 -14.42 9.48
C PRO A 91 -10.45 -13.37 9.80
N GLU A 92 -10.31 -12.67 10.93
CA GLU A 92 -11.19 -11.62 11.42
C GLU A 92 -11.14 -10.33 10.59
N ASP A 93 -10.08 -10.11 9.80
CA ASP A 93 -9.89 -8.88 9.02
C ASP A 93 -10.80 -8.80 7.76
N ASP A 94 -11.53 -9.88 7.46
CA ASP A 94 -12.38 -10.01 6.26
C ASP A 94 -11.60 -9.61 4.99
N LEU A 95 -10.43 -10.21 4.79
CA LEU A 95 -9.59 -9.99 3.62
C LEU A 95 -9.10 -11.33 3.08
N THR A 96 -9.28 -11.54 1.78
CA THR A 96 -8.58 -12.62 1.08
C THR A 96 -7.09 -12.32 1.02
N ALA A 97 -6.27 -13.35 0.77
CA ALA A 97 -4.83 -13.16 0.60
C ALA A 97 -4.48 -12.19 -0.54
N ASP A 98 -5.29 -12.12 -1.60
CA ASP A 98 -5.06 -11.19 -2.72
C ASP A 98 -5.44 -9.75 -2.39
N GLU A 99 -6.54 -9.55 -1.65
CA GLU A 99 -6.97 -8.24 -1.18
C GLU A 99 -5.95 -7.65 -0.21
N TRP A 100 -5.45 -8.47 0.70
CA TRP A 100 -4.36 -8.09 1.58
C TRP A 100 -3.08 -7.71 0.82
N ARG A 101 -2.67 -8.53 -0.16
CA ARG A 101 -1.52 -8.21 -1.01
C ARG A 101 -1.71 -6.88 -1.72
N GLU A 102 -2.91 -6.57 -2.20
CA GLU A 102 -3.21 -5.24 -2.78
C GLU A 102 -2.97 -4.12 -1.78
N LEU A 103 -3.51 -4.22 -0.56
CA LEU A 103 -3.33 -3.19 0.46
C LEU A 103 -1.86 -3.01 0.81
N VAL A 104 -1.13 -4.10 1.07
CA VAL A 104 0.29 -3.99 1.41
C VAL A 104 1.10 -3.50 0.22
N ARG A 105 0.86 -3.99 -1.01
CA ARG A 105 1.62 -3.59 -2.21
C ARG A 105 1.29 -2.17 -2.68
N HIS A 106 0.02 -1.87 -2.89
CA HIS A 106 -0.44 -0.64 -3.52
C HIS A 106 -0.85 0.44 -2.54
N ARG A 107 -0.92 0.12 -1.23
CA ARG A 107 -1.45 1.00 -0.17
C ARG A 107 -2.94 1.28 -0.30
N CYS A 108 -3.62 0.59 -1.20
CA CYS A 108 -5.02 0.77 -1.51
C CYS A 108 -5.52 -0.42 -2.34
N PHE A 109 -6.83 -0.54 -2.50
CA PHE A 109 -7.38 -1.47 -3.47
C PHE A 109 -7.29 -0.91 -4.88
N VAL A 110 -7.00 -1.81 -5.82
CA VAL A 110 -7.01 -1.54 -7.26
C VAL A 110 -7.95 -2.49 -8.02
N ARG A 111 -8.41 -3.57 -7.37
CA ARG A 111 -9.45 -4.48 -7.90
C ARG A 111 -10.60 -4.77 -6.95
N CYS A 112 -10.35 -4.73 -5.65
CA CYS A 112 -11.39 -5.01 -4.65
C CYS A 112 -12.29 -3.79 -4.42
N ALA A 113 -13.61 -3.98 -4.54
CA ALA A 113 -14.62 -2.94 -4.33
C ALA A 113 -15.19 -2.92 -2.90
N LYS A 114 -14.52 -3.57 -1.93
CA LYS A 114 -14.95 -3.54 -0.53
C LYS A 114 -15.02 -2.08 -0.05
N PRO A 115 -16.05 -1.74 0.75
CA PRO A 115 -16.26 -0.37 1.20
C PRO A 115 -15.09 0.12 2.06
N HIS A 116 -14.98 1.45 2.15
CA HIS A 116 -14.07 2.12 3.08
C HIS A 116 -14.29 1.57 4.48
N GLY A 117 -13.21 1.11 5.09
CA GLY A 117 -13.26 0.53 6.42
C GLY A 117 -11.89 0.42 7.03
N ASP A 118 -11.91 0.09 8.30
CA ASP A 118 -10.76 -0.09 9.17
C ASP A 118 -10.12 -1.46 8.92
N ARG A 119 -9.49 -1.61 7.75
CA ARG A 119 -8.79 -2.83 7.31
C ARG A 119 -7.38 -2.99 7.87
N PHE A 120 -6.88 -1.97 8.57
CA PHE A 120 -5.60 -1.88 9.28
C PHE A 120 -4.43 -2.71 8.70
N PRO A 121 -3.98 -2.49 7.45
CA PRO A 121 -2.93 -3.32 6.83
C PRO A 121 -1.51 -3.05 7.39
N TYR A 122 -1.39 -2.31 8.49
CA TYR A 122 -0.15 -1.70 8.99
C TYR A 122 0.85 -2.67 9.57
N ASP A 123 0.37 -3.79 10.09
CA ASP A 123 1.14 -4.79 10.82
C ASP A 123 1.47 -6.01 9.96
N ARG A 124 1.23 -5.93 8.65
CA ARG A 124 1.56 -7.00 7.69
C ARG A 124 2.62 -6.63 6.66
N SER A 125 3.42 -7.62 6.25
CA SER A 125 4.49 -7.50 5.25
C SER A 125 4.34 -8.51 4.11
N HIS A 126 4.78 -8.11 2.92
CA HIS A 126 4.67 -8.91 1.69
C HIS A 126 5.98 -8.85 0.90
N ARG A 127 6.30 -9.93 0.17
CA ARG A 127 7.39 -9.95 -0.82
C ARG A 127 6.94 -10.63 -2.10
N GLU A 128 7.48 -10.20 -3.22
CA GLU A 128 7.23 -10.81 -4.52
C GLU A 128 8.44 -10.63 -5.46
N PRO A 129 8.63 -11.50 -6.46
CA PRO A 129 9.61 -11.29 -7.51
C PRO A 129 9.29 -10.04 -8.34
N ARG A 130 10.33 -9.35 -8.79
CA ARG A 130 10.25 -8.29 -9.80
C ARG A 130 10.03 -8.93 -11.17
N SER A 131 8.85 -8.68 -11.74
CA SER A 131 8.46 -9.12 -13.09
C SER A 131 8.90 -8.16 -14.18
#